data_AF-A0A536VCJ2-F1
#
_entry.id   AF-A0A536VCJ2-F1
#
_cell.length_a   1.000
_cell.length_b   1.000
_cell.length_c   1.000
_cell.angle_alpha   90.00
_cell.angle_beta   90.00
_cell.angle_gamma   90.00
#
_symmetry.space_group_name_H-M   'P 1'
#
loop_
_entity.id
_entity.type
_entity.pdbx_description
1 polymer ?
#
loop_
_entity_poly.entity_id
_entity_poly.type
_entity_poly.pdbx_seq_one_letter_code
_entity_poly.pdbx_strand_id
1 'polypeptide(L)'
;MRLLAHHDLQGFGGIGEGMAMQLARDGRRILWLAHESAPKNFTGVDVTDPRAPRVVVQTELPHAKVRSNSLDIVGDVMAVAYQTQSTGLTPAGFDLFDISVPEEPKLISHFDASG
;
A
#
# COMPACT_ATOMS: atom_id res chain seq x y z
N MET A 1 20.75 -7.85 -18.22
CA MET A 1 19.34 -7.71 -17.78
C MET A 1 18.54 -7.04 -18.88
N ARG A 2 17.23 -7.31 -19.01
CA ARG A 2 16.33 -6.65 -19.98
C ARG A 2 15.12 -6.10 -19.24
N LEU A 3 14.82 -4.80 -19.40
CA LEU A 3 13.62 -4.18 -18.86
C LEU A 3 12.38 -4.79 -19.53
N LEU A 4 11.37 -5.19 -18.75
CA LEU A 4 10.11 -5.73 -19.27
C LEU A 4 9.02 -4.65 -19.39
N ALA A 5 8.91 -3.79 -18.38
CA ALA A 5 7.95 -2.70 -18.34
C ALA A 5 8.39 -1.62 -17.34
N HIS A 6 7.75 -0.46 -17.42
CA HIS A 6 7.86 0.65 -16.47
C HIS A 6 6.49 1.30 -16.30
N HIS A 7 6.16 1.75 -15.09
CA HIS A 7 4.90 2.43 -14.77
C HIS A 7 5.14 3.48 -13.67
N ASP A 8 4.80 4.74 -13.92
CA ASP A 8 5.07 5.87 -13.01
C ASP A 8 4.11 5.97 -11.82
N LEU A 9 3.38 4.89 -11.50
CA LEU A 9 2.30 4.84 -10.51
C LEU A 9 1.36 6.06 -10.52
N GLN A 10 0.92 6.49 -11.71
CA GLN A 10 0.08 7.68 -11.91
C GLN A 10 0.71 9.00 -11.42
N GLY A 11 2.04 9.09 -11.48
CA GLY A 11 2.81 10.25 -11.01
C GLY A 11 3.22 10.17 -9.54
N PHE A 12 2.88 9.07 -8.84
CA PHE A 12 3.21 8.86 -7.43
C PHE A 12 4.22 7.71 -7.27
N GLY A 13 5.39 7.83 -7.90
CA GLY A 13 6.45 6.82 -7.82
C GLY A 13 7.26 6.81 -6.51
N GLY A 14 6.96 7.70 -5.55
CA GLY A 14 7.65 7.82 -4.25
C GLY A 14 7.28 6.72 -3.26
N ILE A 15 7.64 5.49 -3.61
CA ILE A 15 7.34 4.29 -2.82
C ILE A 15 8.21 4.18 -1.57
N GLY A 16 7.63 3.59 -0.53
CA GLY A 16 8.32 3.27 0.72
C GLY A 16 9.11 1.96 0.65
N GLU A 17 9.61 1.53 1.79
CA GLU A 17 10.38 0.28 1.94
C GLU A 17 9.50 -0.97 1.89
N GLY A 18 8.25 -0.87 2.36
CA GLY A 18 7.31 -1.99 2.41
C GLY A 18 6.73 -2.35 1.05
N MET A 19 6.91 -3.61 0.67
CA MET A 19 6.25 -4.19 -0.50
C MET A 19 5.95 -5.66 -0.28
N ALA A 20 4.81 -6.12 -0.80
CA ALA A 20 4.41 -7.53 -0.69
C ALA A 20 3.61 -7.95 -1.94
N MET A 21 3.70 -9.23 -2.30
CA MET A 21 2.94 -9.80 -3.42
C MET A 21 1.83 -10.69 -2.89
N GLN A 22 0.60 -10.44 -3.34
CA GLN A 22 -0.57 -11.29 -3.09
C GLN A 22 -0.88 -12.11 -4.36
N LEU A 23 -1.18 -13.40 -4.19
CA LEU A 23 -1.92 -14.17 -5.19
C LEU A 23 -3.41 -14.07 -4.87
N ALA A 24 -4.11 -13.19 -5.57
CA ALA A 24 -5.54 -12.94 -5.34
C ALA A 24 -6.38 -14.16 -5.75
N ARG A 25 -7.61 -14.24 -5.20
CA ARG A 25 -8.53 -15.37 -5.42
C ARG A 25 -8.93 -15.56 -6.88
N ASP A 26 -8.90 -14.50 -7.66
CA ASP A 26 -9.17 -14.52 -9.11
C ASP A 26 -7.93 -14.91 -9.95
N GLY A 27 -6.83 -15.28 -9.30
CA GLY A 27 -5.59 -15.72 -9.93
C GLY A 27 -4.62 -14.61 -10.29
N ARG A 28 -4.98 -13.33 -10.08
CA ARG A 28 -4.07 -12.20 -10.32
C ARG A 28 -2.95 -12.15 -9.29
N ARG A 29 -1.79 -11.66 -9.72
CA ARG A 29 -0.68 -11.30 -8.83
C ARG A 29 -0.73 -9.80 -8.61
N ILE A 30 -1.02 -9.38 -7.38
CA ILE A 30 -1.05 -7.97 -7.02
C ILE A 30 0.21 -7.65 -6.22
N LEU A 31 0.99 -6.70 -6.73
CA LEU A 31 2.09 -6.09 -6.00
C LEU A 31 1.57 -4.90 -5.22
N TRP A 32 1.69 -4.98 -3.90
CA TRP A 32 1.30 -3.93 -2.97
C TRP A 32 2.54 -3.14 -2.58
N LEU A 33 2.45 -1.81 -2.70
CA LEU A 33 3.56 -0.88 -2.53
C LEU A 33 3.16 0.19 -1.52
N ALA A 34 3.93 0.30 -0.44
CA ALA A 34 3.82 1.38 0.53
C ALA A 34 4.29 2.70 -0.11
N HIS A 35 3.88 3.85 0.42
CA HIS A 35 4.39 5.17 -0.03
C HIS A 35 5.19 5.84 1.07
N GLU A 36 6.36 6.37 0.71
CA GLU A 36 7.28 6.98 1.67
C GLU A 36 6.68 8.24 2.31
N SER A 37 5.82 8.94 1.57
CA SER A 37 5.25 10.22 1.97
C SER A 37 3.86 10.44 1.39
N ALA A 38 3.12 11.35 2.04
CA ALA A 38 1.88 11.91 1.52
C ALA A 38 2.01 12.42 0.07
N PRO A 39 0.92 12.41 -0.72
CA PRO A 39 -0.47 12.19 -0.27
C PRO A 39 -0.90 10.73 -0.23
N LYS A 40 -0.17 9.82 -0.88
CA LYS A 40 -0.60 8.43 -1.04
C LYS A 40 -0.27 7.58 0.17
N ASN A 41 -1.15 6.61 0.44
CA ASN A 41 -0.97 5.65 1.50
C ASN A 41 -0.28 4.38 0.97
N PHE A 42 -0.95 3.66 0.07
CA PHE A 42 -0.37 2.52 -0.65
C PHE A 42 -0.93 2.41 -2.07
N THR A 43 -0.32 1.57 -2.90
CA THR A 43 -0.78 1.27 -4.27
C THR A 43 -0.78 -0.22 -4.51
N GLY A 44 -1.87 -0.75 -5.05
CA GLY A 44 -1.94 -2.09 -5.59
C GLY A 44 -1.73 -2.05 -7.10
N VAL A 45 -0.81 -2.88 -7.60
CA VAL A 45 -0.49 -3.02 -9.03
C VAL A 45 -0.69 -4.46 -9.46
N ASP A 46 -1.57 -4.69 -10.41
CA ASP A 46 -1.67 -5.97 -11.10
C ASP A 46 -0.41 -6.18 -11.94
N VAL A 47 0.37 -7.20 -11.57
CA VAL A 47 1.63 -7.61 -12.21
C VAL A 47 1.54 -9.04 -12.74
N THR A 48 0.31 -9.53 -12.99
CA THR A 48 0.08 -10.88 -13.51
C THR A 48 0.80 -11.10 -14.85
N ASP A 49 0.71 -10.11 -15.75
CA ASP A 49 1.65 -9.97 -16.86
C ASP A 49 2.72 -8.94 -16.48
N PRO A 50 3.98 -9.35 -16.24
CA PRO A 50 5.05 -8.43 -15.88
C PRO A 50 5.45 -7.45 -17.00
N ARG A 51 4.90 -7.60 -18.22
CA ARG A 51 5.10 -6.67 -19.34
C ARG A 51 4.02 -5.59 -19.42
N ALA A 52 2.93 -5.73 -18.68
CA ALA A 52 1.78 -4.82 -18.69
C ALA A 52 1.27 -4.54 -17.27
N PRO A 53 2.10 -3.98 -16.37
CA PRO A 53 1.67 -3.64 -15.02
C PRO A 53 0.56 -2.59 -15.04
N ARG A 54 -0.44 -2.76 -14.18
CA ARG A 54 -1.61 -1.87 -14.12
C ARG A 54 -1.98 -1.55 -12.68
N VAL A 55 -2.03 -0.27 -12.33
CA VAL A 55 -2.56 0.16 -11.02
C VAL A 55 -4.04 -0.23 -10.92
N VAL A 56 -4.40 -0.96 -9.85
CA VAL A 56 -5.78 -1.37 -9.55
C VAL A 56 -6.40 -0.49 -8.47
N VAL A 57 -5.60 -0.02 -7.52
CA VAL A 57 -6.01 0.90 -6.46
C VAL A 57 -4.82 1.75 -6.03
N GLN A 58 -5.10 3.00 -5.65
CA GLN A 58 -4.12 3.90 -5.06
C GLN A 58 -4.84 4.75 -4.01
N THR A 59 -4.52 4.51 -2.73
CA THR A 59 -5.22 5.09 -1.59
C THR A 59 -4.54 6.36 -1.09
N GLU A 60 -5.26 7.17 -0.33
CA GLU A 60 -4.79 8.44 0.21
C GLU A 60 -4.50 8.31 1.71
N LEU A 61 -3.52 9.05 2.19
CA LEU A 61 -3.34 9.33 3.61
C LEU A 61 -4.33 10.42 4.05
N PRO A 62 -4.73 10.43 5.33
CA PRO A 62 -5.68 11.42 5.83
C PRO A 62 -5.14 12.85 5.82
N HIS A 63 -3.82 13.04 5.86
CA HIS A 63 -3.16 14.35 5.80
C HIS A 63 -1.65 14.25 5.54
N ALA A 64 -1.00 15.37 5.24
CA ALA A 64 0.43 15.45 4.90
C ALA A 64 1.42 15.15 6.05
N LYS A 65 0.94 15.06 7.30
CA LYS A 65 1.79 14.87 8.49
C LYS A 65 1.87 13.42 8.99
N VAL A 66 1.38 12.47 8.19
CA VAL A 66 1.55 11.04 8.40
C VAL A 66 2.22 10.45 7.16
N ARG A 67 2.96 9.36 7.33
CA ARG A 67 3.49 8.54 6.24
C ARG A 67 3.24 7.07 6.48
N SER A 68 3.22 6.28 5.42
CA SER A 68 2.96 4.84 5.40
C SER A 68 4.11 4.10 4.70
N ASN A 69 5.31 4.16 5.29
CA ASN A 69 6.54 3.68 4.64
C ASN A 69 6.65 2.14 4.57
N SER A 70 5.86 1.40 5.36
CA SER A 70 5.97 -0.05 5.46
C SER A 70 4.62 -0.74 5.40
N LEU A 71 4.57 -1.88 4.74
CA LEU A 71 3.43 -2.80 4.69
C LEU A 71 3.92 -4.23 4.54
N ASP A 72 3.08 -5.19 4.94
CA ASP A 72 3.25 -6.62 4.64
C ASP A 72 1.88 -7.33 4.58
N ILE A 73 1.85 -8.54 4.02
CA ILE A 73 0.61 -9.27 3.72
C ILE A 73 0.70 -10.72 4.19
N VAL A 74 -0.38 -11.19 4.82
CA VAL A 74 -0.63 -12.62 5.07
C VAL A 74 -2.02 -12.98 4.56
N GLY A 75 -2.06 -13.80 3.50
CA GLY A 75 -3.33 -14.13 2.82
C GLY A 75 -3.98 -12.90 2.21
N ASP A 76 -5.19 -12.58 2.65
CA ASP A 76 -5.95 -11.41 2.21
C ASP A 76 -5.92 -10.26 3.25
N VAL A 77 -5.03 -10.32 4.24
CA VAL A 77 -4.86 -9.27 5.24
C VAL A 77 -3.56 -8.53 4.99
N MET A 78 -3.64 -7.22 4.82
CA MET A 78 -2.50 -6.32 4.69
C MET A 78 -2.35 -5.46 5.94
N ALA A 79 -1.16 -5.44 6.54
CA ALA A 79 -0.82 -4.50 7.59
C ALA A 79 -0.09 -3.30 6.98
N VAL A 80 -0.48 -2.07 7.34
CA VAL A 80 0.18 -0.84 6.89
C VAL A 80 0.57 -0.01 8.10
N ALA A 81 1.87 0.26 8.25
CA ALA A 81 2.40 0.99 9.39
C ALA A 81 2.38 2.50 9.14
N TYR A 82 1.92 3.28 10.12
CA TYR A 82 1.87 4.72 10.10
C TYR A 82 2.81 5.36 11.10
N GLN A 83 3.56 6.34 10.61
CA GLN A 83 4.38 7.21 11.43
C GLN A 83 3.93 8.65 11.24
N THR A 84 3.69 9.34 12.35
CA THR A 84 3.36 10.77 12.34
C THR A 84 4.59 11.63 12.61
N GLN A 85 4.55 12.90 12.17
CA GLN A 85 5.66 13.84 12.35
C GLN A 85 5.88 14.27 13.80
N SER A 86 4.92 14.03 14.70
CA SER A 86 4.98 14.47 16.10
C SER A 86 4.16 13.52 16.98
N THR A 87 4.62 13.28 18.21
CA THR A 87 3.88 12.54 19.24
C THR A 87 2.52 13.20 19.50
N GLY A 88 1.51 12.38 19.74
CA GLY A 88 0.11 12.77 19.95
C GLY A 88 -0.66 13.04 18.67
N LEU A 89 0.00 13.04 17.50
CA LEU A 89 -0.69 13.18 16.21
C LEU A 89 -1.20 11.81 15.73
N THR A 90 -2.40 11.79 15.16
CA THR A 90 -3.09 10.60 14.66
C THR A 90 -3.26 10.64 13.13
N PRO A 91 -3.38 9.49 12.46
CA PRO A 91 -3.18 8.14 12.98
C PRO A 91 -1.69 7.77 13.02
N ALA A 92 -1.23 7.22 14.14
CA ALA A 92 0.05 6.51 14.25
C ALA A 92 -0.22 5.04 14.59
N GLY A 93 0.76 4.15 14.43
CA GLY A 93 0.57 2.73 14.68
C GLY A 93 0.38 1.97 13.38
N PHE A 94 -0.67 1.18 13.22
CA PHE A 94 -0.93 0.47 11.95
C PHE A 94 -2.41 0.19 11.71
N ASP A 95 -2.79 0.09 10.44
CA ASP A 95 -4.07 -0.44 10.02
C ASP A 95 -3.92 -1.86 9.51
N LEU A 96 -4.98 -2.65 9.68
CA LEU A 96 -5.19 -3.91 8.98
C LEU A 96 -6.27 -3.71 7.93
N PHE A 97 -5.99 -4.09 6.69
CA PHE A 97 -6.93 -4.05 5.57
C PHE A 97 -7.25 -5.46 5.08
N ASP A 98 -8.52 -5.71 4.78
CA ASP A 98 -8.98 -6.81 3.93
C ASP A 98 -8.75 -6.40 2.48
N ILE A 99 -7.92 -7.15 1.78
CA ILE A 99 -7.56 -6.97 0.37
C ILE A 99 -8.01 -8.16 -0.50
N SER A 100 -9.05 -8.89 -0.07
CA SER A 100 -9.65 -9.98 -0.85
C SER A 100 -10.24 -9.51 -2.19
N VAL A 101 -10.63 -8.23 -2.27
CA VAL A 101 -10.95 -7.52 -3.51
C VAL A 101 -9.90 -6.41 -3.70
N PRO A 102 -8.87 -6.60 -4.55
CA PRO A 102 -7.75 -5.67 -4.67
C PRO A 102 -8.14 -4.23 -5.00
N GLU A 103 -9.22 -4.04 -5.77
CA GLU A 103 -9.76 -2.72 -6.12
C GLU A 103 -10.43 -1.99 -4.94
N GLU A 104 -10.85 -2.71 -3.90
CA GLU A 104 -11.61 -2.17 -2.77
C GLU A 104 -11.04 -2.64 -1.41
N PRO A 105 -9.82 -2.22 -1.01
CA PRO A 105 -9.28 -2.51 0.32
C PRO A 105 -10.21 -1.98 1.42
N LYS A 106 -10.54 -2.83 2.40
CA LYS A 106 -11.44 -2.47 3.50
C LYS A 106 -10.70 -2.46 4.83
N LEU A 107 -10.77 -1.35 5.56
CA LEU A 107 -10.21 -1.27 6.90
C LEU A 107 -10.90 -2.32 7.81
N ILE A 108 -10.11 -3.20 8.41
CA ILE A 108 -10.55 -4.17 9.42
C ILE A 108 -10.47 -3.53 10.81
N SER A 109 -9.29 -3.00 11.15
CA SER A 109 -9.05 -2.37 12.44
C SER A 109 -7.85 -1.44 12.38
N HIS A 110 -7.82 -0.49 13.32
CA HIS A 110 -6.69 0.39 13.59
C HIS A 110 -6.09 0.03 14.96
N PHE A 111 -4.78 -0.11 15.03
CA PHE A 111 -4.03 -0.13 16.28
C PHE A 111 -3.37 1.24 16.46
N ASP A 112 -3.81 1.97 17.50
CA ASP A 112 -3.31 3.31 17.81
C ASP A 112 -2.04 3.22 18.66
N ALA A 113 -1.00 3.92 18.20
CA ALA A 113 0.27 4.11 18.91
C ALA A 113 0.71 5.59 18.93
N SER A 114 -0.25 6.52 18.94
CA SER A 114 0.00 7.96 18.82
C SER A 114 0.55 8.63 20.08
N GLY A 115 0.39 8.05 21.27
CA GLY A 115 0.78 8.67 22.55
C GLY A 115 1.35 7.69 23.56
#